data_AF-A0A428CR39-F1
#
_entry.id   AF-A0A428CR39-F1
#
_cell.length_a   1.000
_cell.length_b   1.000
_cell.length_c   1.000
_cell.angle_alpha   90.00
_cell.angle_beta   90.00
_cell.angle_gamma   90.00
#
_symmetry.space_group_name_H-M   'P 1'
#
loop_
_entity.id
_entity.type
_entity.pdbx_description
1 polymer ?
#
loop_
_entity_poly.entity_id
_entity_poly.type
_entity_poly.pdbx_seq_one_letter_code
_entity_poly.pdbx_strand_id
1 'polypeptide(L)'
;MNYFENYVENPVKLGIIFIIEIFMSWWIYAFKHSPEIISIKQQRLGALREAFKIVQVDGYYFHLFLGLFWAISLIFLIFWGIRERKYIASLIYIVFLIIFWGIFWDPIVTTFLTILIAGGLILLSMDS
;
A
#
# COMPACT_ATOMS: atom_id res chain seq x y z
N MET A 1 10.61 -11.55 36.36
CA MET A 1 10.61 -10.47 35.36
C MET A 1 11.36 -11.03 34.15
N ASN A 2 10.80 -11.02 32.94
CA ASN A 2 11.42 -11.45 31.65
C ASN A 2 10.88 -12.71 30.94
N TYR A 3 9.58 -13.00 31.02
CA TYR A 3 8.93 -13.84 29.98
C TYR A 3 8.27 -13.00 28.88
N PHE A 4 7.80 -11.78 29.18
CA PHE A 4 7.20 -10.88 28.21
C PHE A 4 8.24 -10.24 27.26
N GLU A 5 9.44 -9.95 27.76
CA GLU A 5 10.50 -9.25 27.03
C GLU A 5 11.15 -10.11 25.93
N ASN A 6 11.04 -11.45 26.03
CA ASN A 6 11.46 -12.38 24.97
C ASN A 6 10.36 -12.65 23.94
N TYR A 7 9.10 -12.35 24.26
CA TYR A 7 7.95 -12.60 23.39
C TYR A 7 7.57 -11.39 22.54
N VAL A 8 7.81 -10.20 23.06
CA VAL A 8 7.67 -8.95 22.34
C VAL A 8 8.99 -8.71 21.62
N GLU A 9 8.94 -8.69 20.29
CA GLU A 9 10.03 -8.21 19.46
C GLU A 9 10.62 -6.93 20.06
N ASN A 10 11.96 -6.86 20.20
CA ASN A 10 12.68 -5.76 20.87
C ASN A 10 11.87 -4.45 20.75
N PRO A 11 11.37 -3.86 21.85
CA PRO A 11 10.39 -2.78 21.82
C PRO A 11 10.84 -1.60 20.95
N VAL A 12 12.16 -1.42 20.80
CA VAL A 12 12.78 -0.46 19.88
C VAL A 12 12.45 -0.76 18.42
N LYS A 13 12.55 -2.02 17.97
CA LYS A 13 12.20 -2.44 16.59
C LYS A 13 10.74 -2.21 16.30
N LEU A 14 9.86 -2.58 17.24
CA LEU A 14 8.42 -2.37 17.08
C LEU A 14 8.09 -0.87 17.01
N GLY A 15 8.75 -0.04 17.84
CA GLY A 15 8.65 1.42 17.77
C GLY A 15 9.10 2.00 16.42
N ILE A 16 10.22 1.52 15.86
CA ILE A 16 10.70 1.96 14.55
C ILE A 16 9.70 1.59 13.45
N ILE A 17 9.20 0.34 13.44
CA ILE A 17 8.21 -0.11 12.45
C ILE A 17 6.94 0.73 12.55
N PHE A 18 6.49 1.04 13.76
CA PHE A 18 5.33 1.89 13.98
C PHE A 18 5.51 3.31 13.42
N ILE A 19 6.69 3.92 13.60
CA ILE A 19 6.99 5.24 13.03
C ILE A 19 7.00 5.18 11.51
N ILE A 20 7.62 4.15 10.93
CA ILE A 20 7.65 3.98 9.47
C ILE A 20 6.23 3.76 8.93
N GLU A 21 5.41 2.96 9.61
CA GLU A 21 4.01 2.71 9.27
C GLU A 21 3.21 4.01 9.20
N ILE A 22 3.33 4.86 10.22
CA ILE A 22 2.67 6.17 10.26
C ILE A 22 3.17 7.05 9.12
N PHE A 23 4.49 7.12 8.91
CA PHE A 23 5.08 7.93 7.86
C PHE A 23 4.61 7.49 6.46
N MET A 24 4.68 6.20 6.16
CA MET A 24 4.26 5.63 4.88
C MET A 24 2.76 5.85 4.65
N SER A 25 1.93 5.60 5.66
CA SER A 25 0.49 5.84 5.60
C SER A 25 0.16 7.30 5.35
N TRP A 26 0.78 8.22 6.11
CA TRP A 26 0.61 9.65 5.95
C TRP A 26 1.03 10.13 4.56
N TRP A 27 2.19 9.68 4.10
CA TRP A 27 2.75 10.11 2.82
C TRP A 27 1.87 9.68 1.63
N ILE A 28 1.38 8.44 1.64
CA ILE A 28 0.42 7.95 0.63
C ILE A 28 -0.92 8.68 0.74
N TYR A 29 -1.40 8.91 1.96
CA TYR A 29 -2.64 9.66 2.19
C TYR A 29 -2.55 11.09 1.64
N ALA A 30 -1.42 11.76 1.85
CA ALA A 30 -1.16 13.11 1.35
C ALA A 30 -1.14 13.13 -0.19
N PHE A 31 -0.50 12.16 -0.84
CA PHE A 31 -0.52 12.03 -2.29
C PHE A 31 -1.93 11.82 -2.85
N LYS A 32 -2.70 10.91 -2.24
CA LYS A 32 -4.10 10.64 -2.58
C LYS A 32 -5.00 11.87 -2.50
N HIS A 33 -4.73 12.77 -1.54
CA HIS A 33 -5.48 14.02 -1.34
C HIS A 33 -4.78 15.23 -1.97
N SER A 34 -3.84 15.00 -2.90
CA SER A 34 -3.26 16.09 -3.66
C SER A 34 -4.34 16.79 -4.50
N PRO A 35 -4.23 18.12 -4.72
CA PRO A 35 -5.18 18.87 -5.54
C PRO A 35 -5.36 18.26 -6.94
N GLU A 36 -4.29 17.72 -7.52
CA GLU A 36 -4.30 17.09 -8.84
C GLU A 36 -5.19 15.85 -8.86
N ILE A 37 -5.00 14.91 -7.93
CA ILE A 37 -5.83 13.70 -7.84
C ILE A 37 -7.28 14.04 -7.54
N ILE A 38 -7.53 15.00 -6.63
CA ILE A 38 -8.89 15.46 -6.31
C ILE A 38 -9.56 16.04 -7.56
N SER A 39 -8.85 16.87 -8.32
CA SER A 39 -9.38 17.49 -9.54
C SER A 39 -9.75 16.45 -10.59
N ILE A 40 -8.95 15.39 -10.75
CA ILE A 40 -9.25 14.30 -11.68
C ILE A 40 -10.51 13.56 -11.26
N LYS A 41 -10.64 13.24 -9.97
CA LYS A 41 -11.83 12.56 -9.42
C LYS A 41 -13.11 13.40 -9.53
N GLN A 42 -13.01 14.72 -9.43
CA GLN A 42 -14.15 15.61 -9.60
C GLN A 42 -14.68 15.65 -11.04
N GLN A 43 -13.85 15.34 -12.04
CA GLN A 43 -14.26 15.36 -13.45
C GLN A 43 -15.15 14.17 -13.86
N ARG A 44 -15.32 13.15 -13.00
CA ARG A 44 -16.18 11.95 -13.23
C ARG A 44 -16.00 11.35 -14.63
N LEU A 45 -14.75 11.16 -15.05
CA LEU A 45 -14.39 10.82 -16.43
C LEU A 45 -14.59 9.34 -16.77
N GLY A 46 -15.10 8.54 -15.83
CA GLY A 46 -15.20 7.09 -15.93
C GLY A 46 -13.88 6.41 -15.57
N ALA A 47 -13.96 5.18 -15.07
CA ALA A 47 -12.83 4.50 -14.41
C ALA A 47 -11.55 4.44 -15.26
N LEU A 48 -11.66 4.15 -16.56
CA LEU A 48 -10.50 4.03 -17.45
C LEU A 48 -9.80 5.37 -17.66
N ARG A 49 -10.56 6.44 -17.93
CA ARG A 49 -10.00 7.77 -18.23
C ARG A 49 -9.46 8.44 -16.97
N GLU A 50 -10.07 8.19 -15.82
CA GLU A 50 -9.53 8.59 -14.51
C GLU A 50 -8.19 7.91 -14.24
N ALA A 51 -8.11 6.59 -14.43
CA ALA A 51 -6.87 5.83 -14.28
C ALA A 51 -5.75 6.38 -15.18
N PHE A 52 -6.02 6.62 -16.46
CA PHE A 52 -5.04 7.20 -17.39
C PHE A 52 -4.54 8.60 -16.99
N LYS A 53 -5.37 9.41 -16.32
CA LYS A 53 -4.91 10.70 -15.81
C LYS A 53 -4.11 10.55 -14.53
N ILE A 54 -4.53 9.68 -13.62
CA ILE A 54 -3.88 9.46 -12.33
C ILE A 54 -2.49 8.85 -12.50
N VAL A 55 -2.32 7.94 -13.46
CA VAL A 55 -1.00 7.33 -13.74
C VAL A 55 0.02 8.34 -14.25
N GLN A 56 -0.44 9.44 -14.85
CA GLN A 56 0.38 10.52 -15.37
C GLN A 56 0.72 11.58 -14.32
N VAL A 57 0.14 11.50 -13.11
CA VAL A 57 0.46 12.43 -12.01
C VAL A 57 1.90 12.22 -11.56
N ASP A 58 2.61 13.32 -11.36
CA ASP A 58 4.01 13.27 -10.95
C ASP A 58 4.18 12.53 -9.62
N GLY A 59 5.14 11.60 -9.61
CA GLY A 59 5.41 10.76 -8.45
C GLY A 59 4.44 9.58 -8.28
N TYR A 60 3.41 9.39 -9.11
CA TYR A 60 2.50 8.25 -9.01
C TYR A 60 3.24 6.90 -8.89
N TYR A 61 4.16 6.63 -9.81
CA TYR A 61 4.93 5.38 -9.83
C TYR A 61 5.81 5.20 -8.59
N PHE A 62 6.32 6.30 -8.03
CA PHE A 62 7.13 6.26 -6.81
C PHE A 62 6.28 5.88 -5.60
N HIS A 63 5.08 6.46 -5.46
CA HIS A 63 4.13 6.09 -4.41
C HIS A 63 3.60 4.66 -4.59
N LEU A 64 3.34 4.23 -5.83
CA LEU A 64 2.93 2.85 -6.13
C LEU A 64 4.03 1.86 -5.73
N PHE A 65 5.26 2.07 -6.18
CA PHE A 65 6.37 1.15 -5.93
C PHE A 65 6.70 1.06 -4.44
N LEU A 66 6.86 2.19 -3.76
CA LEU A 66 7.16 2.21 -2.33
C LEU A 66 5.99 1.69 -1.50
N GLY A 67 4.75 1.97 -1.90
CA GLY A 67 3.58 1.44 -1.22
C GLY A 67 3.48 -0.09 -1.31
N LEU A 68 3.74 -0.65 -2.51
CA LEU A 68 3.82 -2.09 -2.70
C LEU A 68 4.99 -2.71 -1.91
N PHE A 69 6.16 -2.07 -1.95
CA PHE A 69 7.33 -2.53 -1.21
C PHE A 69 7.04 -2.59 0.31
N TRP A 70 6.36 -1.58 0.85
CA TRP A 70 5.99 -1.56 2.26
C TRP A 70 4.94 -2.61 2.61
N ALA A 71 3.89 -2.78 1.79
CA ALA A 71 2.91 -3.85 1.97
C ALA A 71 3.56 -5.24 1.97
N ILE A 72 4.48 -5.50 1.04
CA ILE A 72 5.25 -6.75 1.00
C ILE A 72 6.12 -6.91 2.25
N SER A 73 6.75 -5.82 2.72
CA SER A 73 7.55 -5.83 3.94
C SER A 73 6.70 -6.20 5.18
N LEU A 74 5.49 -5.65 5.31
CA LEU A 74 4.56 -6.02 6.37
C LEU A 74 4.16 -7.49 6.30
N ILE A 75 3.85 -8.00 5.10
CA ILE A 75 3.56 -9.43 4.88
C ILE A 75 4.74 -10.29 5.33
N PHE A 76 5.97 -9.93 4.94
CA PHE A 76 7.18 -10.63 5.37
C PHE A 76 7.33 -10.63 6.89
N LEU A 77 7.09 -9.49 7.56
CA LEU A 77 7.15 -9.37 9.02
C LEU A 77 6.08 -10.23 9.72
N ILE A 78 4.87 -10.33 9.16
CA ILE A 78 3.82 -11.22 9.68
C ILE A 78 4.29 -12.67 9.64
N PHE A 79 4.78 -13.15 8.48
CA PHE A 79 5.26 -14.52 8.36
C PHE A 79 6.47 -14.81 9.24
N TRP A 80 7.39 -13.85 9.33
CA TRP A 80 8.55 -13.92 10.22
C TRP A 80 8.13 -14.03 11.69
N GLY A 81 7.21 -13.18 12.14
CA GLY A 81 6.69 -13.19 13.50
C GLY A 81 5.98 -14.51 13.83
N ILE A 82 5.21 -15.08 12.89
CA ILE A 82 4.55 -16.39 13.07
C ILE A 82 5.61 -17.49 13.22
N ARG A 83 6.65 -17.49 12.37
CA ARG A 83 7.75 -18.47 12.41
C ARG A 83 8.49 -18.45 13.75
N GLU A 84 8.74 -17.26 14.28
CA GLU A 84 9.42 -17.04 15.57
C GLU A 84 8.48 -17.18 16.79
N ARG A 85 7.23 -17.63 16.59
CA ARG A 85 6.18 -17.75 17.62
C ARG A 85 5.85 -16.42 18.32
N LYS A 86 6.15 -15.28 17.68
CA LYS A 86 5.82 -13.92 18.13
C LYS A 86 4.43 -13.52 17.64
N TYR A 87 3.42 -14.21 18.13
CA TYR A 87 2.04 -14.05 17.66
C TYR A 87 1.48 -12.64 17.91
N ILE A 88 1.84 -12.00 19.03
CA ILE A 88 1.39 -10.64 19.35
C ILE A 88 1.93 -9.62 18.35
N ALA A 89 3.23 -9.67 18.04
CA ALA A 89 3.85 -8.79 17.04
C ALA A 89 3.24 -9.01 15.65
N SER A 90 3.04 -10.29 15.28
CA SER A 90 2.40 -10.65 14.01
C SER A 90 0.98 -10.09 13.89
N LEU A 91 0.20 -10.14 14.97
CA LEU A 91 -1.15 -9.58 15.00
C LEU A 91 -1.13 -8.06 14.79
N ILE A 92 -0.17 -7.35 15.40
CA ILE A 92 0.02 -5.91 15.20
C ILE A 92 0.36 -5.62 13.74
N TYR A 93 1.25 -6.39 13.13
CA TYR A 93 1.61 -6.22 11.71
C TYR A 93 0.43 -6.50 10.76
N ILE A 94 -0.45 -7.45 11.10
CA ILE A 94 -1.70 -7.66 10.36
C ILE A 94 -2.58 -6.42 10.43
N VAL A 95 -2.73 -5.82 11.62
CA VAL A 95 -3.53 -4.59 11.79
C VAL A 95 -2.94 -3.43 10.97
N PHE A 96 -1.61 -3.25 11.00
CA PHE A 96 -0.93 -2.26 10.15
C PHE A 96 -1.20 -2.51 8.68
N LEU A 97 -1.03 -3.75 8.21
CA LEU A 97 -1.31 -4.10 6.82
C LEU A 97 -2.74 -3.75 6.40
N ILE A 98 -3.75 -4.04 7.23
CA ILE A 98 -5.14 -3.71 6.93
C ILE A 98 -5.35 -2.19 6.82
N ILE A 99 -4.84 -1.42 7.78
CA ILE A 99 -4.97 0.04 7.79
C ILE A 99 -4.26 0.66 6.58
N PHE A 100 -3.00 0.29 6.38
CA PHE A 100 -2.18 0.73 5.26
C PHE A 100 -2.84 0.41 3.91
N TRP A 101 -3.34 -0.82 3.75
CA TRP A 101 -3.99 -1.25 2.53
C TRP A 101 -5.26 -0.45 2.23
N GLY A 102 -6.06 -0.14 3.26
CA GLY A 102 -7.24 0.73 3.11
C GLY A 102 -6.90 2.14 2.61
N ILE A 103 -5.74 2.68 3.00
CA ILE A 103 -5.24 3.98 2.53
C ILE A 103 -4.69 3.86 1.10
N PHE A 104 -3.91 2.81 0.83
CA PHE A 104 -3.18 2.62 -0.42
C PHE A 104 -4.05 2.21 -1.62
N TRP A 105 -5.14 1.48 -1.36
CA TRP A 105 -5.94 0.84 -2.41
C TRP A 105 -6.46 1.80 -3.49
N ASP A 106 -7.12 2.88 -3.08
CA ASP A 106 -7.73 3.84 -4.01
C ASP A 106 -7.06 5.22 -3.85
N PRO A 107 -6.68 5.94 -4.91
CA PRO A 107 -6.77 5.58 -6.33
C PRO A 107 -5.55 4.85 -6.90
N ILE A 108 -4.54 4.55 -6.09
CA ILE A 108 -3.23 4.13 -6.59
C ILE A 108 -3.30 2.74 -7.21
N VAL A 109 -3.73 1.73 -6.43
CA VAL A 109 -3.83 0.34 -6.89
C VAL A 109 -4.93 0.19 -7.93
N THR A 110 -6.08 0.85 -7.74
CA THR A 110 -7.20 0.81 -8.69
C THR A 110 -6.81 1.32 -10.08
N THR A 111 -6.02 2.40 -10.14
CA THR A 111 -5.48 2.92 -11.40
C THR A 111 -4.58 1.91 -12.10
N PHE A 112 -3.62 1.33 -11.36
CA PHE A 112 -2.69 0.34 -11.90
C PHE A 112 -3.41 -0.88 -12.47
N LEU A 113 -4.34 -1.45 -11.70
CA LEU A 113 -5.14 -2.61 -12.12
C LEU A 113 -6.00 -2.31 -13.34
N THR A 114 -6.63 -1.13 -13.38
CA THR A 114 -7.49 -0.72 -14.50
C THR A 114 -6.70 -0.62 -15.81
N ILE A 115 -5.51 -0.01 -15.77
CA ILE A 115 -4.63 0.11 -16.94
C ILE A 115 -4.10 -1.27 -17.37
N LEU A 116 -3.72 -2.11 -16.42
CA LEU A 116 -3.21 -3.45 -16.71
C LEU A 116 -4.27 -4.33 -17.40
N ILE A 117 -5.51 -4.30 -16.90
CA ILE A 117 -6.64 -5.02 -17.52
C ILE A 117 -6.93 -4.45 -18.92
N ALA A 118 -7.01 -3.13 -19.07
CA ALA A 118 -7.28 -2.50 -20.37
C ALA A 118 -6.19 -2.80 -21.40
N GLY A 119 -4.91 -2.70 -21.02
CA GLY A 119 -3.78 -3.04 -21.88
C GLY A 119 -3.77 -4.52 -22.26
N GLY A 120 -4.05 -5.41 -21.32
CA GLY A 120 -4.14 -6.85 -21.58
C GLY A 120 -5.27 -7.22 -22.57
N LEU A 121 -6.45 -6.61 -22.41
CA LEU A 121 -7.57 -6.83 -23.33
C LEU A 121 -7.26 -6.34 -24.76
N ILE A 122 -6.58 -5.21 -24.90
CA ILE A 122 -6.16 -4.69 -26.21
C ILE A 122 -5.20 -5.67 -26.88
N LEU A 123 -4.18 -6.15 -26.17
CA LEU A 123 -3.23 -7.12 -26.70
C LEU A 123 -3.93 -8.40 -27.19
N LEU A 124 -4.84 -8.95 -26.38
CA LEU A 124 -5.60 -10.15 -26.76
C LEU A 124 -6.50 -9.93 -27.98
N SER A 125 -7.03 -8.71 -28.17
CA SER A 125 -7.86 -8.38 -29.34
C SER A 125 -7.07 -8.21 -30.64
N MET A 126 -5.75 -8.03 -30.56
CA MET A 126 -4.89 -7.90 -31.74
C MET A 126 -4.46 -9.27 -32.29
N ASP A 127 -4.56 -10.33 -31.48
CA ASP A 127 -4.20 -11.70 -31.84
C ASP A 127 -5.40 -12.54 -32.36
N SER A 128 -6.61 -11.94 -32.43
CA SER A 128 -7.86 -12.57 -32.92
C SER A 128 -8.26 -12.08 -34.31
#